data_AF-A0A1Y4QHV2-F1
#
_entry.id   AF-A0A1Y4QHV2-F1
#
_cell.length_a   1.000
_cell.length_b   1.000
_cell.length_c   1.000
_cell.angle_alpha   90.00
_cell.angle_beta   90.00
_cell.angle_gamma   90.00
#
_symmetry.space_group_name_H-M   'P 1'
#
loop_
_entity.id
_entity.type
_entity.pdbx_description
1 polymer ?
#
loop_
_entity_poly.entity_id
_entity_poly.type
_entity_poly.pdbx_seq_one_letter_code
_entity_poly.pdbx_strand_id
1 'polypeptide(L)'
;IDTRNDTNIITNNMLVAADLVLGVCDTCADSYDEWLNLLDHMDDLREEVIDDMTEESYVHAKVKFVGNKVSPKTNVSKQFKEVMAEDKDCLGYIENRAVFDEAILLRKSLLDYIVNKPNQDESYKNFVSNTLSLLSEIKACVDNE
;
A
#
# COMPACT_ATOMS: atom_id res chain seq x y z
N ILE A 1 -10.39 1.46 4.48
CA ILE A 1 -10.52 2.19 5.77
C ILE A 1 -9.14 2.80 6.03
N ASP A 2 -9.05 4.04 6.52
CA ASP A 2 -7.76 4.66 6.86
C ASP A 2 -7.53 4.55 8.37
N THR A 3 -6.42 3.92 8.75
CA THR A 3 -6.09 3.60 10.15
C THR A 3 -4.75 4.21 10.52
N ARG A 4 -4.56 4.47 11.82
CA ARG A 4 -3.21 4.72 12.33
C ARG A 4 -2.45 3.40 12.41
N ASN A 5 -1.12 3.49 12.47
CA ASN A 5 -0.29 2.35 12.79
C ASN A 5 -0.31 2.08 14.31
N ASP A 6 -1.41 1.51 14.80
CA ASP A 6 -1.59 1.12 16.20
C ASP A 6 -2.40 -0.17 16.31
N THR A 7 -2.39 -0.82 17.48
CA THR A 7 -3.05 -2.11 17.72
C THR A 7 -4.28 -1.97 18.63
N ASN A 8 -4.93 -0.79 18.59
CA ASN A 8 -6.07 -0.53 19.44
C ASN A 8 -7.31 -1.32 18.95
N ILE A 9 -8.32 -1.49 19.82
CA ILE A 9 -9.52 -2.29 19.51
C ILE A 9 -10.28 -1.81 18.26
N ILE A 10 -10.29 -0.51 17.98
CA ILE A 10 -10.94 0.04 16.78
C ILE A 10 -10.15 -0.37 15.54
N THR A 11 -8.82 -0.24 15.56
CA THR A 11 -7.94 -0.66 14.47
C THR A 11 -8.04 -2.17 14.24
N ASN A 12 -8.00 -2.98 15.29
CA ASN A 12 -8.15 -4.44 15.18
C ASN A 12 -9.49 -4.82 14.55
N ASN A 13 -10.59 -4.22 14.98
CA ASN A 13 -11.90 -4.47 14.36
C ASN A 13 -11.93 -4.10 12.87
N MET A 14 -11.23 -3.02 12.48
CA MET A 14 -11.11 -2.63 11.07
C MET A 14 -10.25 -3.61 10.27
N LEU A 15 -9.20 -4.17 10.87
CA LEU A 15 -8.34 -5.19 10.26
C LEU A 15 -9.09 -6.51 10.07
N VAL A 16 -9.80 -6.98 11.10
CA VAL A 16 -10.58 -8.23 11.05
C VAL A 16 -11.71 -8.16 10.01
N ALA A 17 -12.38 -7.01 9.90
CA ALA A 17 -13.49 -6.83 8.97
C ALA A 17 -13.06 -6.59 7.50
N ALA A 18 -11.76 -6.53 7.21
CA ALA A 18 -11.26 -6.21 5.88
C ALA A 18 -11.05 -7.47 5.02
N ASP A 19 -11.29 -7.32 3.71
CA ASP A 19 -10.90 -8.31 2.72
C ASP A 19 -9.41 -8.16 2.31
N LEU A 20 -8.95 -6.91 2.26
CA LEU A 20 -7.57 -6.54 1.95
C LEU A 20 -7.07 -5.48 2.93
N VAL A 21 -5.95 -5.78 3.59
CA VAL A 21 -5.15 -4.83 4.35
C VAL A 21 -3.97 -4.40 3.49
N LEU A 22 -3.86 -3.10 3.25
CA LEU A 22 -2.81 -2.52 2.41
C LEU A 22 -1.84 -1.69 3.25
N GLY A 23 -0.64 -2.24 3.49
CA GLY A 23 0.47 -1.51 4.08
C GLY A 23 1.03 -0.46 3.13
N VAL A 24 1.46 0.69 3.66
CA VAL A 24 2.08 1.76 2.88
C VAL A 24 3.49 1.96 3.41
N CYS A 25 4.50 1.51 2.65
CA CYS A 25 5.90 1.53 3.06
C CYS A 25 6.66 2.63 2.30
N ASP A 26 7.34 3.54 2.98
CA ASP A 26 8.28 4.45 2.33
C ASP A 26 9.68 3.83 2.22
N THR A 27 10.66 4.56 1.68
CA THR A 27 12.02 4.04 1.47
C THR A 27 12.87 3.98 2.74
N CYS A 28 12.31 4.27 3.92
CA CYS A 28 13.01 4.22 5.20
C CYS A 28 13.00 2.80 5.78
N ALA A 29 14.05 2.45 6.53
CA ALA A 29 14.12 1.17 7.25
C ALA A 29 12.97 1.03 8.26
N ASP A 30 12.71 2.08 9.04
CA ASP A 30 11.63 2.09 10.04
C ASP A 30 10.26 1.76 9.42
N SER A 31 10.01 2.23 8.20
CA SER A 31 8.75 1.96 7.51
C SER A 31 8.62 0.49 7.06
N TYR A 32 9.74 -0.18 6.81
CA TYR A 32 9.75 -1.60 6.52
C TYR A 32 9.60 -2.44 7.79
N ASP A 33 10.21 -2.02 8.90
CA ASP A 33 10.01 -2.65 10.20
C ASP A 33 8.53 -2.55 10.64
N GLU A 34 7.88 -1.41 10.41
CA GLU A 34 6.44 -1.24 10.62
C GLU A 34 5.58 -2.19 9.75
N TRP A 35 6.01 -2.46 8.52
CA TRP A 35 5.36 -3.45 7.66
C TRP A 35 5.48 -4.86 8.23
N LEU A 36 6.67 -5.26 8.69
CA LEU A 36 6.87 -6.56 9.33
C LEU A 36 6.04 -6.70 10.61
N ASN A 37 5.98 -5.64 11.44
CA ASN A 37 5.14 -5.63 12.64
C ASN A 37 3.64 -5.76 12.30
N LEU A 38 3.18 -5.19 11.18
CA LEU A 38 1.80 -5.38 10.73
C LEU A 38 1.53 -6.83 10.32
N LEU A 39 2.49 -7.51 9.67
CA LEU A 39 2.37 -8.92 9.33
C LEU A 39 2.25 -9.79 10.59
N ASP A 40 3.17 -9.59 11.54
CA ASP A 40 3.16 -10.32 12.82
C ASP A 40 1.84 -10.08 13.57
N HIS A 41 1.36 -8.83 13.64
CA HIS A 41 0.10 -8.50 14.30
C HIS A 41 -1.13 -9.10 13.60
N MET A 42 -1.10 -9.21 12.26
CA MET A 42 -2.16 -9.89 11.52
C MET A 42 -2.17 -11.40 11.77
N ASP A 43 -1.02 -12.00 12.00
CA ASP A 43 -0.92 -13.42 12.39
C ASP A 43 -1.41 -13.63 13.83
N ASP A 44 -1.05 -12.75 14.76
CA ASP A 44 -1.60 -12.75 16.12
C ASP A 44 -3.13 -12.66 16.11
N LEU A 45 -3.70 -11.73 15.33
CA LEU A 45 -5.16 -11.61 15.18
C LEU A 45 -5.80 -12.86 14.57
N ARG A 46 -5.09 -13.57 13.67
CA ARG A 46 -5.61 -14.82 13.09
C ARG A 46 -5.71 -15.92 14.13
N GLU A 47 -4.77 -15.98 15.07
CA GLU A 47 -4.75 -16.95 16.15
C GLU A 47 -5.72 -16.59 17.29
N GLU A 48 -5.91 -15.31 17.58
CA GLU A 48 -6.76 -14.84 18.67
C GLU A 48 -8.25 -14.77 18.31
N VAL A 49 -8.57 -14.40 17.07
CA VAL A 49 -9.95 -14.13 16.65
C VAL A 49 -10.48 -15.32 15.86
N ILE A 50 -10.77 -16.40 16.59
CA ILE A 50 -11.25 -17.68 16.04
C ILE A 50 -12.67 -18.01 16.48
N ASP A 51 -13.34 -18.87 15.71
CA ASP A 51 -14.57 -19.54 16.11
C ASP A 51 -14.22 -20.73 17.01
N ASP A 52 -14.64 -20.69 18.28
CA ASP A 52 -14.33 -21.74 19.27
C ASP A 52 -14.86 -23.14 18.89
N MET A 53 -15.84 -23.22 17.98
CA MET A 53 -16.45 -24.49 17.57
C MET A 53 -15.76 -25.09 16.34
N THR A 54 -15.33 -24.24 15.39
CA THR A 54 -14.69 -24.71 14.14
C THR A 54 -13.17 -24.59 14.14
N GLU A 55 -12.59 -23.84 15.09
CA GLU A 55 -11.19 -23.43 15.13
C GLU A 55 -10.76 -22.60 13.89
N GLU A 56 -11.72 -22.09 13.11
CA GLU A 56 -11.44 -21.24 11.95
C GLU A 56 -11.31 -19.78 12.37
N SER A 57 -10.30 -19.11 11.81
CA SER A 57 -10.08 -17.68 12.03
C SER A 57 -11.13 -16.82 11.32
N TYR A 58 -11.65 -15.81 12.00
CA TYR A 58 -12.51 -14.77 11.40
C TYR A 58 -11.71 -13.73 10.59
N VAL A 59 -10.37 -13.78 10.64
CA VAL A 59 -9.50 -12.86 9.91
C VAL A 59 -9.20 -13.43 8.53
N HIS A 60 -10.01 -13.05 7.56
CA HIS A 60 -9.87 -13.49 6.16
C HIS A 60 -8.99 -12.56 5.31
N ALA A 61 -8.62 -11.40 5.86
CA ALA A 61 -7.91 -10.37 5.13
C ALA A 61 -6.61 -10.87 4.51
N LYS A 62 -6.41 -10.60 3.22
CA LYS A 62 -5.10 -10.65 2.58
C LYS A 62 -4.29 -9.43 3.01
N VAL A 63 -2.99 -9.60 3.26
CA VAL A 63 -2.10 -8.49 3.60
C VAL A 63 -1.14 -8.27 2.45
N LYS A 64 -1.12 -7.05 1.91
CA LYS A 64 -0.24 -6.62 0.83
C LYS A 64 0.35 -5.26 1.17
N PHE A 65 1.38 -4.82 0.47
CA PHE A 65 1.90 -3.47 0.64
C PHE A 65 2.24 -2.76 -0.67
N VAL A 66 2.32 -1.44 -0.59
CA VAL A 66 2.75 -0.56 -1.66
C VAL A 66 3.88 0.35 -1.19
N GLY A 67 4.86 0.55 -2.08
CA GLY A 67 5.92 1.51 -1.87
C GLY A 67 5.40 2.94 -2.09
N ASN A 68 5.72 3.84 -1.18
CA ASN A 68 5.29 5.22 -1.19
C ASN A 68 6.47 6.18 -1.33
N LYS A 69 6.26 7.28 -2.05
CA LYS A 69 7.24 8.36 -2.24
C LYS A 69 8.62 7.86 -2.66
N VAL A 70 8.67 6.83 -3.51
CA VAL A 70 9.94 6.27 -3.97
C VAL A 70 10.65 7.29 -4.86
N SER A 71 11.85 7.70 -4.47
CA SER A 71 12.60 8.69 -5.24
C SER A 71 13.09 8.08 -6.56
N PRO A 72 12.94 8.76 -7.70
CA PRO A 72 13.23 8.13 -8.99
C PRO A 72 14.73 7.91 -9.28
N LYS A 73 15.65 8.56 -8.54
CA LYS A 73 17.07 8.65 -8.92
C LYS A 73 18.09 8.46 -7.79
N THR A 74 17.71 7.94 -6.63
CA THR A 74 18.67 7.73 -5.51
C THR A 74 19.10 6.26 -5.44
N ASN A 75 20.32 6.01 -4.94
CA ASN A 75 20.82 4.65 -4.71
C ASN A 75 19.92 3.87 -3.73
N VAL A 76 19.41 4.55 -2.70
CA VAL A 76 18.46 3.99 -1.73
C VAL A 76 17.18 3.52 -2.43
N SER A 77 16.63 4.31 -3.34
CA SER A 77 15.42 3.90 -4.07
C SER A 77 15.68 2.77 -5.06
N LYS A 78 16.91 2.57 -5.54
CA LYS A 78 17.25 1.39 -6.34
C LYS A 78 17.23 0.12 -5.47
N GLN A 79 17.88 0.15 -4.31
CA GLN A 79 17.89 -0.96 -3.36
C GLN A 79 16.47 -1.29 -2.86
N PHE A 80 15.67 -0.26 -2.55
CA PHE A 80 14.28 -0.44 -2.16
C PHE A 80 13.46 -1.13 -3.25
N LYS A 81 13.64 -0.76 -4.52
CA LYS A 81 12.99 -1.43 -5.65
C LYS A 81 13.43 -2.88 -5.83
N GLU A 82 14.67 -3.22 -5.50
CA GLU A 82 15.18 -4.59 -5.55
C GLU A 82 14.48 -5.44 -4.48
N VAL A 83 14.43 -4.97 -3.22
CA VAL A 83 13.69 -5.64 -2.13
C VAL A 83 12.21 -5.83 -2.48
N MET A 84 11.58 -4.77 -2.99
CA MET A 84 10.17 -4.81 -3.41
C MET A 84 9.90 -5.74 -4.58
N ALA A 85 10.88 -6.01 -5.44
CA ALA A 85 10.71 -6.91 -6.58
C ALA A 85 10.83 -8.39 -6.16
N GLU A 86 11.50 -8.67 -5.04
CA GLU A 86 11.64 -10.01 -4.47
C GLU A 86 10.45 -10.38 -3.55
N ASP A 87 9.79 -9.38 -2.97
CA ASP A 87 8.66 -9.58 -2.08
C ASP A 87 7.33 -9.79 -2.85
N LYS A 88 6.73 -10.97 -2.71
CA LYS A 88 5.45 -11.35 -3.34
C LYS A 88 4.24 -10.57 -2.82
N ASP A 89 4.37 -9.96 -1.65
CA ASP A 89 3.29 -9.19 -1.01
C ASP A 89 3.35 -7.71 -1.37
N CYS A 90 4.39 -7.31 -2.11
CA CYS A 90 4.51 -6.03 -2.77
C CYS A 90 3.67 -5.97 -4.06
N LEU A 91 2.79 -4.96 -4.17
CA LEU A 91 2.01 -4.72 -5.40
C LEU A 91 2.70 -3.74 -6.36
N GLY A 92 3.75 -3.05 -5.90
CA GLY A 92 4.47 -2.01 -6.65
C GLY A 92 4.61 -0.73 -5.84
N TYR A 93 4.96 0.38 -6.51
CA TYR A 93 5.26 1.64 -5.84
C TYR A 93 4.72 2.88 -6.57
N ILE A 94 4.55 3.94 -5.80
CA ILE A 94 4.26 5.29 -6.26
C ILE A 94 5.53 6.14 -6.12
N GLU A 95 5.91 6.80 -7.20
CA GLU A 95 7.07 7.70 -7.22
C GLU A 95 6.78 9.02 -6.51
N ASN A 96 7.80 9.58 -5.86
CA ASN A 96 7.71 10.93 -5.32
C ASN A 96 7.76 11.97 -6.46
N ARG A 97 6.70 12.76 -6.61
CA ARG A 97 6.54 13.77 -7.66
C ARG A 97 5.86 15.02 -7.09
N ALA A 98 6.25 16.20 -7.60
CA ALA A 98 5.66 17.49 -7.18
C ALA A 98 4.14 17.58 -7.43
N VAL A 99 3.59 16.76 -8.34
CA VAL A 99 2.14 16.74 -8.62
C VAL A 99 1.30 16.29 -7.44
N PHE A 100 1.87 15.55 -6.48
CA PHE A 100 1.18 15.23 -5.23
C PHE A 100 0.90 16.49 -4.41
N ASP A 101 1.91 17.34 -4.25
CA ASP A 101 1.79 18.61 -3.51
C ASP A 101 0.81 19.55 -4.21
N GLU A 102 0.86 19.62 -5.55
CA GLU A 102 -0.08 20.40 -6.37
C GLU A 102 -1.53 19.89 -6.21
N ALA A 103 -1.74 18.56 -6.25
CA ALA A 103 -3.06 17.97 -6.10
C ALA A 103 -3.64 18.21 -4.69
N ILE A 104 -2.82 18.07 -3.64
CA ILE A 104 -3.18 18.36 -2.25
C ILE A 104 -3.58 19.83 -2.10
N LEU A 105 -2.78 20.75 -2.62
CA LEU A 105 -3.05 22.20 -2.57
C LEU A 105 -4.40 22.53 -3.23
N LEU A 106 -4.71 21.88 -4.35
CA LEU A 106 -5.95 22.06 -5.08
C LEU A 106 -7.13 21.24 -4.54
N ARG A 107 -6.92 20.42 -3.50
CA ARG A 107 -7.90 19.48 -2.94
C ARG A 107 -8.53 18.58 -4.01
N LYS A 108 -7.74 18.15 -4.99
CA LYS A 108 -8.14 17.21 -6.02
C LYS A 108 -7.53 15.85 -5.77
N SER A 109 -8.22 14.79 -6.20
CA SER A 109 -7.58 13.47 -6.23
C SER A 109 -6.38 13.51 -7.19
N LEU A 110 -5.39 12.67 -6.94
CA LEU A 110 -4.24 12.55 -7.83
C LEU A 110 -4.70 12.18 -9.24
N LEU A 111 -5.65 11.25 -9.39
CA LEU A 111 -6.15 10.80 -10.68
C LEU A 111 -6.77 11.94 -11.49
N ASP A 112 -7.64 12.73 -10.86
CA ASP A 112 -8.25 13.90 -11.51
C ASP A 112 -7.20 14.92 -11.95
N TYR A 113 -6.11 15.04 -11.19
CA TYR A 113 -5.05 15.98 -11.47
C TYR A 113 -4.12 15.50 -12.59
N ILE A 114 -3.68 14.23 -12.54
CA ILE A 114 -2.65 13.72 -13.46
C ILE A 114 -3.19 13.47 -14.87
N VAL A 115 -4.46 13.06 -15.01
CA VAL A 115 -5.10 12.79 -16.31
C VAL A 115 -5.31 14.09 -17.12
N ASN A 116 -5.59 15.19 -16.42
CA ASN A 116 -5.92 16.46 -17.04
C ASN A 116 -4.71 17.41 -17.22
N LYS A 117 -3.50 17.00 -16.80
CA LYS A 117 -2.31 17.86 -16.88
C LYS A 117 -1.80 17.94 -18.34
N PRO A 118 -1.80 19.13 -18.98
CA PRO A 118 -1.27 19.29 -20.34
C PRO A 118 0.26 19.20 -20.36
N ASN A 119 0.83 18.80 -21.50
CA ASN A 119 2.28 18.70 -21.75
C ASN A 119 3.03 17.78 -20.77
N GLN A 120 2.90 16.48 -21.01
CA GLN A 120 3.55 15.44 -20.23
C GLN A 120 4.85 15.00 -20.92
N ASP A 121 5.98 15.16 -20.24
CA ASP A 121 7.23 14.53 -20.67
C ASP A 121 7.14 12.99 -20.54
N GLU A 122 8.12 12.30 -21.11
CA GLU A 122 8.16 10.83 -21.10
C GLU A 122 8.23 10.24 -19.69
N SER A 123 8.99 10.90 -18.79
CA SER A 123 9.07 10.46 -17.39
C SER A 123 7.73 10.58 -16.69
N TYR A 124 6.95 11.61 -16.99
CA TYR A 124 5.63 11.83 -16.42
C TYR A 124 4.62 10.79 -16.95
N LYS A 125 4.66 10.50 -18.26
CA LYS A 125 3.82 9.45 -18.85
C LYS A 125 4.09 8.09 -18.21
N ASN A 126 5.37 7.75 -18.00
CA ASN A 126 5.75 6.52 -17.31
C ASN A 126 5.23 6.49 -15.87
N PHE A 127 5.35 7.59 -15.13
CA PHE A 127 4.78 7.72 -13.79
C PHE A 127 3.26 7.49 -13.78
N VAL A 128 2.52 8.13 -14.69
CA VAL A 128 1.05 7.96 -14.79
C VAL A 128 0.71 6.51 -15.13
N SER A 129 1.39 5.92 -16.12
CA SER A 129 1.18 4.52 -16.51
C SER A 129 1.43 3.56 -15.36
N ASN A 130 2.55 3.71 -14.64
CA ASN A 130 2.89 2.88 -13.49
C ASN A 130 1.88 3.03 -12.35
N THR A 131 1.43 4.26 -12.09
CA THR A 131 0.41 4.54 -11.06
C THR A 131 -0.92 3.87 -11.40
N LEU A 132 -1.38 3.96 -12.65
CA LEU A 132 -2.62 3.33 -13.10
C LEU A 132 -2.52 1.81 -13.08
N SER A 133 -1.36 1.25 -13.46
CA SER A 133 -1.09 -0.19 -13.36
C SER A 133 -1.19 -0.66 -11.92
N LEU A 134 -0.53 0.04 -10.98
CA LEU A 134 -0.58 -0.29 -9.55
C LEU A 134 -2.01 -0.28 -9.00
N LEU A 135 -2.80 0.75 -9.32
CA LEU A 135 -4.20 0.81 -8.90
C LEU A 135 -5.04 -0.33 -9.47
N SER A 136 -4.69 -0.81 -10.67
CA SER A 136 -5.37 -1.95 -11.29
C SER A 136 -4.99 -3.27 -10.59
N GLU A 137 -3.74 -3.44 -10.18
CA GLU A 137 -3.28 -4.58 -9.36
C GLU A 137 -3.96 -4.60 -7.98
N ILE A 138 -4.06 -3.45 -7.31
CA ILE A 138 -4.78 -3.33 -6.04
C ILE A 138 -6.24 -3.74 -6.23
N LYS A 139 -6.90 -3.25 -7.30
CA LYS A 139 -8.27 -3.62 -7.61
C LYS A 139 -8.41 -5.13 -7.85
N ALA A 140 -7.48 -5.74 -8.59
CA ALA A 140 -7.49 -7.18 -8.85
C ALA A 140 -7.37 -8.02 -7.57
N CYS A 141 -6.69 -7.52 -6.53
CA CYS A 141 -6.60 -8.23 -5.25
C CYS A 141 -7.95 -8.39 -4.54
N VAL A 142 -8.86 -7.41 -4.72
CA VAL A 142 -10.20 -7.41 -4.14
C VAL A 142 -11.22 -8.10 -5.05
N ASP A 143 -11.11 -7.92 -6.37
CA ASP A 143 -12.06 -8.49 -7.33
C ASP A 143 -11.94 -10.02 -7.48
N ASN A 144 -10.82 -10.63 -7.08
CA ASN A 144 -10.56 -12.08 -7.18
C ASN A 144 -11.08 -12.88 -5.96
N GLU A 145 -12.13 -12.39 -5.30
CA GLU A 145 -12.82 -13.05 -4.18
C GLU A 145 -14.22 -13.56 -4.54
#